data_AF-A0A915AEM2-F1
#
_entry.id   AF-A0A915AEM2-F1
#
_cell.length_a   1.000
_cell.length_b   1.000
_cell.length_c   1.000
_cell.angle_alpha   90.00
_cell.angle_beta   90.00
_cell.angle_gamma   90.00
#
_symmetry.space_group_name_H-M   'P 1'
#
loop_
_entity.id
_entity.type
_entity.pdbx_description
1 polymer ?
#
loop_
_entity_poly.entity_id
_entity_poly.type
_entity_poly.pdbx_seq_one_letter_code
_entity_poly.pdbx_strand_id
1 'polypeptide(L)'
;QVLDYLDPRRMWLTLLKLDNVDYLSGGENNEELYDYRFILRLLISLSEPGAELSSRRFIEANALSLAFAATSLKDGSDRALAYVLLHRFMAHLMDLSVEQFSEKSLFIYLLQFFKNSIERPNQRIPHVVSHFFARTTKLLLNAADPVYAPILSFLLLKPTIDTENVPEFYKLFLSSSTEHSHDERHWILTLIADSLIEPNDYNILQKRYGIKLCLSLFTSNMSDMESRKLVLMILRSALRHESVAKDLFLRQNLQSWIALTIQQQSFTRWEKIFLSQLFVTLIEHIRNIFMNDEKISSSEILLEQKICQMLGRKVEEVLAQEDDDGKATWSQRLDRVLNTEWKKVNSEV
;
A
#
# COMPACT_ATOMS: atom_id res chain seq x y z
N GLN A 1 -16.13 27.30 -10.31
CA GLN A 1 -16.30 26.11 -11.17
C GLN A 1 -16.75 24.93 -10.30
N VAL A 2 -17.40 23.90 -10.85
CA VAL A 2 -17.88 22.72 -10.06
C VAL A 2 -16.75 22.06 -9.25
N LEU A 3 -15.52 22.13 -9.76
CA LEU A 3 -14.30 21.66 -9.09
C LEU A 3 -14.03 22.33 -7.73
N ASP A 4 -14.50 23.56 -7.49
CA ASP A 4 -14.27 24.29 -6.24
C ASP A 4 -15.06 23.69 -5.06
N TYR A 5 -16.09 22.90 -5.35
CA TYR A 5 -16.85 22.17 -4.34
C TYR A 5 -16.20 20.83 -3.96
N LEU A 6 -15.18 20.38 -4.69
CA LEU A 6 -14.47 19.14 -4.40
C LEU A 6 -13.31 19.42 -3.44
N ASP A 7 -13.43 18.96 -2.20
CA ASP A 7 -12.31 18.98 -1.25
C ASP A 7 -11.17 18.03 -1.73
N PRO A 8 -9.96 18.58 -2.03
CA PRO A 8 -8.82 17.78 -2.47
C PRO A 8 -8.38 16.72 -1.45
N ARG A 9 -8.50 17.00 -0.14
CA ARG A 9 -8.14 16.06 0.92
C ARG A 9 -9.08 14.87 0.90
N ARG A 10 -10.39 15.13 0.81
CA ARG A 10 -11.42 14.10 0.70
C ARG A 10 -11.28 13.25 -0.56
N MET A 11 -10.93 13.86 -1.69
CA MET A 11 -10.59 13.16 -2.92
C MET A 11 -9.41 12.20 -2.74
N TRP A 12 -8.37 12.65 -2.04
CA TRP A 12 -7.20 11.81 -1.75
C TRP A 12 -7.53 10.64 -0.82
N LEU A 13 -8.34 10.86 0.22
CA LEU A 13 -8.80 9.79 1.10
C LEU A 13 -9.66 8.76 0.35
N THR A 14 -10.53 9.23 -0.54
CA THR A 14 -11.36 8.37 -1.41
C THR A 14 -10.48 7.50 -2.29
N LEU A 15 -9.44 8.09 -2.90
CA LEU A 15 -8.45 7.38 -3.72
C LEU A 15 -7.78 6.23 -2.97
N LEU A 16 -7.32 6.47 -1.73
CA LEU A 16 -6.62 5.48 -0.91
C LEU A 16 -7.52 4.31 -0.45
N LYS A 17 -8.84 4.42 -0.62
CA LYS A 17 -9.83 3.46 -0.11
C LYS A 17 -10.67 2.80 -1.21
N LEU A 18 -10.34 3.01 -2.48
CA LEU A 18 -11.14 2.58 -3.65
C LEU A 18 -11.53 1.09 -3.69
N ASP A 19 -10.61 0.16 -3.39
CA ASP A 19 -10.84 -1.31 -3.50
C ASP A 19 -10.87 -2.00 -2.12
N ASN A 20 -11.11 -1.23 -1.06
CA ASN A 20 -11.13 -1.75 0.30
C ASN A 20 -12.54 -2.25 0.66
N VAL A 21 -12.75 -3.56 0.54
CA VAL A 21 -14.05 -4.24 0.69
C VAL A 21 -14.71 -3.92 2.04
N ASP A 22 -13.93 -3.79 3.12
CA ASP A 22 -14.43 -3.52 4.48
C ASP A 22 -15.20 -2.19 4.59
N TYR A 23 -14.95 -1.22 3.70
CA TYR A 23 -15.60 0.09 3.72
C TYR A 23 -16.86 0.18 2.84
N LEU A 24 -16.96 -0.68 1.82
CA LEU A 24 -18.17 -0.78 0.98
C LEU A 24 -19.34 -1.40 1.76
N SER A 25 -19.04 -2.13 2.84
CA SER A 25 -20.00 -2.68 3.80
C SER A 25 -20.14 -1.81 5.07
N GLY A 26 -20.60 -0.56 4.90
CA GLY A 26 -21.36 0.17 5.92
C GLY A 26 -20.74 0.36 7.32
N GLY A 27 -19.44 0.63 7.44
CA GLY A 27 -18.82 1.04 8.71
C GLY A 27 -19.02 2.53 9.01
N GLU A 28 -19.15 2.88 10.29
CA GLU A 28 -19.60 4.16 10.88
C GLU A 28 -18.79 5.45 10.53
N ASN A 29 -17.87 5.42 9.55
CA ASN A 29 -17.06 6.58 9.10
C ASN A 29 -17.21 6.92 7.60
N ASN A 30 -18.27 6.44 6.93
CA ASN A 30 -18.50 6.69 5.50
C ASN A 30 -18.86 8.14 5.14
N GLU A 31 -19.14 9.01 6.12
CA GLU A 31 -19.52 10.41 5.87
C GLU A 31 -18.38 11.25 5.26
N GLU A 32 -17.13 10.81 5.40
CA GLU A 32 -15.95 11.51 4.90
C GLU A 32 -15.50 11.09 3.50
N LEU A 33 -16.09 10.08 2.83
CA LEU A 33 -15.62 9.62 1.51
C LEU A 33 -16.58 10.03 0.39
N TYR A 34 -16.07 10.29 -0.81
CA TYR A 34 -16.93 10.47 -1.97
C TYR A 34 -17.28 9.12 -2.59
N ASP A 35 -18.46 9.01 -3.21
CA ASP A 35 -18.75 7.90 -4.12
C ASP A 35 -17.89 8.07 -5.38
N TYR A 36 -16.90 7.20 -5.53
CA TYR A 36 -15.95 7.25 -6.64
C TYR A 36 -16.64 7.10 -8.00
N ARG A 37 -17.74 6.35 -8.11
CA ARG A 37 -18.47 6.17 -9.38
C ARG A 37 -19.15 7.46 -9.79
N PHE A 38 -19.78 8.12 -8.82
CA PHE A 38 -20.38 9.44 -9.03
C PHE A 38 -19.32 10.45 -9.46
N ILE A 39 -18.21 10.54 -8.73
CA ILE A 39 -17.13 11.48 -9.05
C ILE A 39 -16.51 11.20 -10.40
N LEU A 40 -16.20 9.94 -10.76
CA LEU A 40 -15.65 9.62 -12.08
C LEU A 40 -16.59 10.06 -13.20
N ARG A 41 -17.91 9.80 -13.07
CA ARG A 41 -18.90 10.23 -14.07
C ARG A 41 -19.02 11.74 -14.15
N LEU A 42 -19.01 12.43 -13.00
CA LEU A 42 -18.99 13.89 -12.94
C LEU A 42 -17.77 14.45 -13.67
N LEU A 43 -16.57 13.96 -13.36
CA LEU A 43 -15.32 14.42 -13.99
C LEU A 43 -15.29 14.16 -15.51
N ILE A 44 -15.88 13.04 -15.96
CA ILE A 44 -16.05 12.73 -17.39
C ILE A 44 -16.97 13.75 -18.07
N SER A 45 -18.07 14.13 -17.41
CA SER A 45 -19.01 15.14 -17.93
C SER A 45 -18.39 16.55 -17.96
N LEU A 46 -17.55 16.88 -16.97
CA LEU A 46 -16.82 18.16 -16.94
C LEU A 46 -15.70 18.23 -18.00
N SER A 47 -15.20 17.08 -18.44
CA SER A 47 -14.17 16.95 -19.48
C SER A 47 -14.77 16.75 -20.88
N GLU A 48 -16.00 17.20 -21.12
CA GLU A 48 -16.60 17.12 -22.45
C GLU A 48 -15.94 18.09 -23.44
N PRO A 49 -15.84 17.73 -24.73
CA PRO A 49 -15.24 18.60 -25.74
C PRO A 49 -15.95 19.96 -25.79
N GLY A 50 -15.19 21.05 -25.64
CA GLY A 50 -15.71 22.42 -25.64
C GLY A 50 -16.12 22.94 -24.26
N ALA A 51 -16.00 22.15 -23.19
CA ALA A 51 -16.20 22.65 -21.82
C ALA A 51 -15.00 23.50 -21.35
N GLU A 52 -15.29 24.64 -20.72
CA GLU A 52 -14.27 25.47 -20.07
C GLU A 52 -13.81 24.83 -18.75
N LEU A 53 -12.85 23.93 -18.84
CA LEU A 53 -12.23 23.26 -17.70
C LEU A 53 -10.83 23.82 -17.43
N SER A 54 -10.59 24.38 -16.24
CA SER A 54 -9.23 24.72 -15.82
C SER A 54 -8.43 23.46 -15.53
N SER A 55 -7.45 23.19 -16.39
CA SER A 55 -6.57 22.02 -16.30
C SER A 55 -5.81 21.96 -14.99
N ARG A 56 -5.32 23.11 -14.51
CA ARG A 56 -4.58 23.20 -13.25
C ARG A 56 -5.48 22.87 -12.05
N ARG A 57 -6.70 23.42 -12.01
CA ARG A 57 -7.67 23.14 -10.93
C ARG A 57 -8.11 21.68 -10.90
N PHE A 58 -8.28 21.07 -12.07
CA PHE A 58 -8.59 19.65 -12.16
C PHE A 58 -7.49 18.78 -11.50
N ILE A 59 -6.23 19.14 -11.69
CA ILE A 59 -5.09 18.43 -11.10
C ILE A 59 -4.99 18.73 -9.60
N GLU A 60 -5.13 19.99 -9.19
CA GLU A 60 -5.11 20.42 -7.78
C GLU A 60 -6.23 19.77 -6.95
N ALA A 61 -7.39 19.51 -7.56
CA ALA A 61 -8.51 18.79 -6.95
C ALA A 61 -8.30 17.26 -6.86
N ASN A 62 -7.12 16.74 -7.25
CA ASN A 62 -6.79 15.31 -7.31
C ASN A 62 -7.69 14.48 -8.24
N ALA A 63 -8.36 15.12 -9.21
CA ALA A 63 -9.23 14.42 -10.17
C ALA A 63 -8.44 13.48 -11.09
N LEU A 64 -7.29 13.94 -11.59
CA LEU A 64 -6.39 13.12 -12.40
C LEU A 64 -5.77 11.97 -11.57
N SER A 65 -5.40 12.23 -10.32
CA SER A 65 -4.90 11.20 -9.41
C SER A 65 -5.94 10.11 -9.16
N LEU A 66 -7.21 10.49 -8.94
CA LEU A 66 -8.32 9.54 -8.78
C LEU A 66 -8.50 8.68 -10.04
N ALA A 67 -8.42 9.29 -11.23
CA ALA A 67 -8.50 8.56 -12.49
C ALA A 67 -7.40 7.50 -12.61
N PHE A 68 -6.14 7.84 -12.27
CA PHE A 68 -5.05 6.85 -12.26
C PHE A 68 -5.32 5.71 -11.28
N ALA A 69 -5.68 6.02 -10.04
CA ALA A 69 -5.95 4.99 -9.03
C ALA A 69 -7.11 4.07 -9.41
N ALA A 70 -8.18 4.61 -10.02
CA ALA A 70 -9.35 3.85 -10.46
C ALA A 70 -9.03 2.81 -11.57
N THR A 71 -7.88 2.90 -12.24
CA THR A 71 -7.42 1.85 -13.19
C THR A 71 -7.06 0.52 -12.52
N SER A 72 -6.92 0.51 -11.19
CA SER A 72 -6.66 -0.69 -10.38
C SER A 72 -7.93 -1.41 -9.89
N LEU A 73 -9.11 -0.83 -10.10
CA LEU A 73 -10.38 -1.42 -9.65
C LEU A 73 -10.62 -2.82 -10.25
N LYS A 74 -11.26 -3.71 -9.49
CA LYS A 74 -11.60 -5.08 -9.94
C LYS A 74 -12.68 -5.10 -11.01
N ASP A 75 -13.66 -4.20 -10.92
CA ASP A 75 -14.75 -4.13 -11.88
C ASP A 75 -14.30 -3.53 -13.23
N GLY A 76 -14.69 -4.18 -14.32
CA GLY A 76 -14.31 -3.77 -15.66
C GLY A 76 -14.99 -2.47 -16.12
N SER A 77 -16.24 -2.24 -15.72
CA SER A 77 -16.94 -1.00 -16.04
C SER A 77 -16.34 0.21 -15.34
N ASP A 78 -16.05 0.09 -14.05
CA ASP A 78 -15.46 1.18 -13.28
C ASP A 78 -14.06 1.55 -13.79
N ARG A 79 -13.23 0.55 -14.17
CA ARG A 79 -11.95 0.81 -14.86
C ARG A 79 -12.13 1.51 -16.21
N ALA A 80 -13.15 1.15 -16.98
CA ALA A 80 -13.41 1.79 -18.26
C ALA A 80 -13.73 3.28 -18.10
N LEU A 81 -14.48 3.66 -17.05
CA LEU A 81 -14.70 5.07 -16.71
C LEU A 81 -13.38 5.81 -16.45
N ALA A 82 -12.47 5.20 -15.69
CA ALA A 82 -11.15 5.76 -15.42
C ALA A 82 -10.35 6.00 -16.72
N TYR A 83 -10.32 5.02 -17.61
CA TYR A 83 -9.63 5.14 -18.91
C TYR A 83 -10.26 6.19 -19.82
N VAL A 84 -11.59 6.29 -19.86
CA VAL A 84 -12.30 7.35 -20.61
C VAL A 84 -11.92 8.73 -20.06
N LEU A 85 -11.87 8.88 -18.73
CA LEU A 85 -11.49 10.15 -18.10
C LEU A 85 -10.05 10.54 -18.44
N LEU A 86 -9.10 9.60 -18.34
CA LEU A 86 -7.70 9.83 -18.72
C LEU A 86 -7.57 10.23 -20.19
N HIS A 87 -8.30 9.54 -21.07
CA HIS A 87 -8.29 9.85 -22.50
C HIS A 87 -8.88 11.24 -22.81
N ARG A 88 -10.03 11.59 -22.22
CA ARG A 88 -10.67 12.90 -22.40
C ARG A 88 -9.78 14.02 -21.87
N PHE A 89 -9.21 13.85 -20.68
CA PHE A 89 -8.32 14.85 -20.10
C PHE A 89 -7.05 15.03 -20.93
N MET A 90 -6.49 13.94 -21.49
CA MET A 90 -5.37 14.02 -22.41
C MET A 90 -5.72 14.80 -23.69
N ALA A 91 -6.90 14.54 -24.28
CA ALA A 91 -7.39 15.29 -25.44
C ALA A 91 -7.59 16.78 -25.13
N HIS A 92 -8.16 17.10 -23.96
CA HIS A 92 -8.30 18.47 -23.46
C HIS A 92 -6.96 19.19 -23.34
N LEU A 93 -5.94 18.52 -22.78
CA LEU A 93 -4.59 19.10 -22.68
C LEU A 93 -3.92 19.30 -24.05
N MET A 94 -4.23 18.48 -25.05
CA MET A 94 -3.64 18.62 -26.39
C MET A 94 -4.32 19.72 -27.22
N ASP A 95 -5.49 20.21 -26.80
CA ASP A 95 -6.15 21.33 -27.47
C ASP A 95 -5.33 22.62 -27.27
N LEU A 96 -5.07 23.30 -28.39
CA LEU A 96 -4.28 24.53 -28.45
C LEU A 96 -5.06 25.73 -27.91
N SER A 97 -6.40 25.66 -27.89
CA SER A 97 -7.29 26.70 -27.37
C SER A 97 -7.36 26.75 -25.84
N VAL A 98 -6.90 25.69 -25.17
CA VAL A 98 -6.96 25.52 -23.71
C VAL A 98 -5.79 26.25 -23.02
N GLU A 99 -6.06 26.72 -21.79
CA GLU A 99 -5.12 27.36 -20.86
C GLU A 99 -3.70 26.78 -20.96
N GLN A 100 -2.73 27.67 -21.19
CA GLN A 100 -1.30 27.35 -21.17
C GLN A 100 -0.77 27.59 -19.76
N PHE A 101 -0.24 26.53 -19.15
CA PHE A 101 0.43 26.59 -17.86
C PHE A 101 1.76 25.83 -17.94
N SER A 102 2.71 26.20 -17.09
CA SER A 102 4.12 25.79 -17.19
C SER A 102 4.32 24.27 -17.27
N GLU A 103 3.53 23.51 -16.51
CA GLU A 103 3.66 22.06 -16.35
C GLU A 103 2.85 21.26 -17.38
N LYS A 104 2.12 21.93 -18.30
CA LYS A 104 1.22 21.28 -19.29
C LYS A 104 1.89 20.15 -20.07
N SER A 105 3.12 20.39 -20.55
CA SER A 105 3.91 19.41 -21.31
C SER A 105 4.26 18.17 -20.48
N LEU A 106 4.52 18.34 -19.17
CA LEU A 106 4.82 17.24 -18.25
C LEU A 106 3.60 16.33 -18.04
N PHE A 107 2.40 16.90 -17.93
CA PHE A 107 1.18 16.10 -17.79
C PHE A 107 0.80 15.36 -19.08
N ILE A 108 0.97 16.00 -20.24
CA ILE A 108 0.81 15.32 -21.54
C ILE A 108 1.79 14.14 -21.63
N TYR A 109 3.04 14.37 -21.25
CA TYR A 109 4.06 13.33 -21.22
C TYR A 109 3.71 12.19 -20.25
N LEU A 110 3.26 12.50 -19.03
CA LEU A 110 2.86 11.51 -18.03
C LEU A 110 1.71 10.62 -18.54
N LEU A 111 0.69 11.24 -19.14
CA LEU A 111 -0.46 10.54 -19.73
C LEU A 111 -0.04 9.67 -20.91
N GLN A 112 0.85 10.17 -21.78
CA GLN A 112 1.38 9.40 -22.91
C GLN A 112 2.25 8.23 -22.43
N PHE A 113 3.10 8.44 -21.42
CA PHE A 113 3.94 7.41 -20.81
C PHE A 113 3.08 6.31 -20.18
N PHE A 114 2.03 6.67 -19.45
CA PHE A 114 1.05 5.71 -18.93
C PHE A 114 0.35 4.95 -20.06
N LYS A 115 -0.15 5.66 -21.07
CA LYS A 115 -0.83 5.07 -22.25
C LYS A 115 0.05 4.04 -22.96
N ASN A 116 1.33 4.36 -23.17
CA ASN A 116 2.29 3.47 -23.84
C ASN A 116 2.62 2.21 -23.01
N SER A 117 2.34 2.24 -21.72
CA SER A 117 2.61 1.13 -20.80
C SER A 117 1.43 0.15 -20.67
N ILE A 118 0.30 0.45 -21.31
CA ILE A 118 -0.88 -0.42 -21.32
C ILE A 118 -0.78 -1.35 -22.52
N GLU A 119 -0.81 -2.66 -22.27
CA GLU A 119 -0.70 -3.68 -23.31
C GLU A 119 -2.06 -4.12 -23.85
N ARG A 120 -3.10 -4.08 -23.00
CA ARG A 120 -4.44 -4.59 -23.32
C ARG A 120 -5.51 -3.52 -23.07
N PRO A 121 -6.59 -3.47 -23.87
CA PRO A 121 -7.68 -2.55 -23.62
C PRO A 121 -8.31 -2.85 -22.25
N ASN A 122 -8.56 -1.80 -21.46
CA ASN A 122 -9.15 -1.90 -20.12
C ASN A 122 -8.38 -2.86 -19.17
N GLN A 123 -7.05 -2.96 -19.35
CA GLN A 123 -6.15 -3.71 -18.49
C GLN A 123 -6.30 -3.25 -17.03
N ARG A 124 -6.28 -4.19 -16.09
CA ARG A 124 -6.19 -3.83 -14.67
C ARG A 124 -4.74 -3.54 -14.32
N ILE A 125 -4.47 -2.34 -13.85
CA ILE A 125 -3.14 -1.92 -13.41
C ILE A 125 -2.97 -2.26 -11.94
N PRO A 126 -1.83 -2.82 -11.49
CA PRO A 126 -1.60 -3.06 -10.08
C PRO A 126 -1.71 -1.80 -9.22
N HIS A 127 -2.11 -1.94 -7.97
CA HIS A 127 -2.34 -0.80 -7.08
C HIS A 127 -1.07 0.04 -6.90
N VAL A 128 0.10 -0.60 -6.76
CA VAL A 128 1.37 0.11 -6.59
C VAL A 128 1.73 1.00 -7.78
N VAL A 129 1.41 0.55 -9.00
CA VAL A 129 1.69 1.32 -10.22
C VAL A 129 0.66 2.43 -10.40
N SER A 130 -0.62 2.15 -10.19
CA SER A 130 -1.67 3.18 -10.28
C SER A 130 -1.51 4.29 -9.23
N HIS A 131 -1.15 3.94 -8.00
CA HIS A 131 -0.87 4.89 -6.92
C HIS A 131 0.43 5.68 -7.17
N PHE A 132 1.42 5.08 -7.83
CA PHE A 132 2.61 5.80 -8.29
C PHE A 132 2.20 6.97 -9.20
N PHE A 133 1.44 6.71 -10.27
CA PHE A 133 0.96 7.76 -11.17
C PHE A 133 0.09 8.81 -10.46
N ALA A 134 -0.76 8.37 -9.53
CA ALA A 134 -1.58 9.27 -8.72
C ALA A 134 -0.74 10.24 -7.87
N ARG A 135 0.36 9.76 -7.25
CA ARG A 135 1.30 10.60 -6.48
C ARG A 135 2.15 11.47 -7.38
N THR A 136 2.67 10.92 -8.48
CA THR A 136 3.45 11.66 -9.48
C THR A 136 2.66 12.85 -10.01
N THR A 137 1.35 12.69 -10.22
CA THR A 137 0.48 13.80 -10.64
C THR A 137 0.56 15.01 -9.71
N LYS A 138 0.52 14.78 -8.39
CA LYS A 138 0.66 15.85 -7.39
C LYS A 138 2.09 16.37 -7.32
N LEU A 139 3.06 15.48 -7.39
CA LEU A 139 4.48 15.80 -7.35
C LEU A 139 4.87 16.74 -8.49
N LEU A 140 4.32 16.53 -9.70
CA LEU A 140 4.61 17.38 -10.85
C LEU A 140 4.18 18.84 -10.69
N LEU A 141 3.22 19.13 -9.81
CA LEU A 141 2.85 20.51 -9.46
C LEU A 141 3.79 21.15 -8.42
N ASN A 142 4.65 20.37 -7.77
CA ASN A 142 5.53 20.81 -6.70
C ASN A 142 6.99 20.45 -6.98
N ALA A 143 7.64 21.25 -7.82
CA ALA A 143 9.06 21.05 -8.17
C ALA A 143 10.04 21.27 -7.00
N ALA A 144 9.59 21.85 -5.89
CA ALA A 144 10.41 22.04 -4.69
C ALA A 144 10.53 20.76 -3.84
N ASP A 145 9.72 19.73 -4.13
CA ASP A 145 9.78 18.47 -3.41
C ASP A 145 11.09 17.72 -3.73
N PRO A 146 11.83 17.24 -2.72
CA PRO A 146 13.07 16.50 -2.91
C PRO A 146 12.97 15.30 -3.85
N VAL A 147 11.80 14.65 -3.90
CA VAL A 147 11.56 13.43 -4.68
C VAL A 147 11.22 13.74 -6.14
N TYR A 148 10.97 15.02 -6.47
CA TYR A 148 10.65 15.46 -7.83
C TYR A 148 11.72 15.05 -8.85
N ALA A 149 12.98 15.36 -8.57
CA ALA A 149 14.08 15.11 -9.51
C ALA A 149 14.35 13.61 -9.76
N PRO A 150 14.42 12.74 -8.73
CA PRO A 150 14.52 11.30 -8.93
C PRO A 150 13.39 10.70 -9.77
N ILE A 151 12.14 11.13 -9.53
CA ILE A 151 10.96 10.64 -10.24
C ILE A 151 10.93 11.13 -11.69
N LEU A 152 11.20 12.41 -11.92
CA LEU A 152 11.26 12.94 -13.28
C LEU A 152 12.37 12.28 -14.10
N SER A 153 13.54 12.06 -13.48
CA SER A 153 14.64 11.30 -14.07
C SER A 153 14.21 9.87 -14.45
N PHE A 154 13.44 9.19 -13.59
CA PHE A 154 12.90 7.87 -13.88
C PHE A 154 11.95 7.88 -15.09
N LEU A 155 11.02 8.83 -15.13
CA LEU A 155 10.07 8.93 -16.23
C LEU A 155 10.82 9.12 -17.56
N LEU A 156 11.80 10.03 -17.59
CA LEU A 156 12.59 10.33 -18.79
C LEU A 156 13.54 9.20 -19.23
N LEU A 157 13.90 8.29 -18.33
CA LEU A 157 14.87 7.22 -18.59
C LEU A 157 14.31 6.11 -19.48
N LYS A 158 13.00 5.85 -19.40
CA LYS A 158 12.34 4.75 -20.12
C LYS A 158 11.15 5.27 -20.91
N PRO A 159 10.81 4.66 -22.06
CA PRO A 159 9.61 5.06 -22.82
C PRO A 159 8.31 4.50 -22.23
N THR A 160 8.40 3.47 -21.39
CA THR A 160 7.27 2.75 -20.76
C THR A 160 7.63 2.30 -19.35
N ILE A 161 6.61 2.03 -18.53
CA ILE A 161 6.75 1.44 -17.21
C ILE A 161 6.49 -0.06 -17.24
N ASP A 162 7.27 -0.80 -16.46
CA ASP A 162 6.99 -2.19 -16.19
C ASP A 162 5.87 -2.27 -15.14
N THR A 163 4.67 -2.64 -15.58
CA THR A 163 3.50 -2.75 -14.70
C THR A 163 3.59 -3.91 -13.71
N GLU A 164 4.52 -4.85 -13.91
CA GLU A 164 4.68 -6.01 -13.06
C GLU A 164 5.64 -5.80 -11.89
N ASN A 165 6.22 -4.61 -11.75
CA ASN A 165 7.19 -4.27 -10.73
C ASN A 165 6.85 -2.95 -10.04
N VAL A 166 7.36 -2.77 -8.82
CA VAL A 166 7.26 -1.49 -8.11
C VAL A 166 8.13 -0.44 -8.84
N PRO A 167 7.54 0.69 -9.28
CA PRO A 167 8.27 1.75 -9.97
C PRO A 167 9.40 2.34 -9.13
N GLU A 168 10.59 2.47 -9.73
CA GLU A 168 11.78 3.11 -9.16
C GLU A 168 12.14 2.67 -7.72
N PHE A 169 11.80 1.41 -7.36
CA PHE A 169 11.89 0.93 -5.97
C PHE A 169 13.30 1.02 -5.38
N TYR A 170 14.31 0.43 -6.03
CA TYR A 170 15.65 0.34 -5.45
C TYR A 170 16.33 1.70 -5.30
N LYS A 171 16.17 2.59 -6.27
CA LYS A 171 16.82 3.91 -6.25
C LYS A 171 16.28 4.77 -5.12
N LEU A 172 14.97 4.76 -4.90
CA LEU A 172 14.34 5.53 -3.82
C LEU A 172 14.54 4.86 -2.45
N PHE A 173 14.42 3.54 -2.39
CA PHE A 173 14.53 2.80 -1.11
C PHE A 173 15.96 2.80 -0.56
N LEU A 174 16.95 2.63 -1.42
CA LEU A 174 18.39 2.64 -1.10
C LEU A 174 19.04 3.96 -1.54
N SER A 175 18.31 5.07 -1.44
CA SER A 175 18.79 6.36 -1.89
C SER A 175 20.16 6.70 -1.29
N SER A 176 21.09 7.05 -2.16
CA SER A 176 22.43 7.53 -1.81
C SER A 176 22.49 9.06 -1.74
N SER A 177 21.35 9.74 -1.77
CA SER A 177 21.27 11.20 -1.67
C SER A 177 21.77 11.67 -0.29
N THR A 178 22.73 12.59 -0.28
CA THR A 178 23.32 13.10 0.96
C THR A 178 22.34 13.92 1.79
N GLU A 179 21.42 14.61 1.13
CA GLU A 179 20.47 15.53 1.75
C GLU A 179 19.06 14.94 1.84
N HIS A 180 18.63 14.19 0.80
CA HIS A 180 17.22 13.84 0.60
C HIS A 180 16.92 12.33 0.68
N SER A 181 17.87 11.52 1.12
CA SER A 181 17.70 10.06 1.18
C SER A 181 16.53 9.61 2.08
N HIS A 182 16.26 10.37 3.15
CA HIS A 182 15.11 10.11 4.02
C HIS A 182 13.77 10.37 3.32
N ASP A 183 13.64 11.48 2.60
CA ASP A 183 12.42 11.86 1.90
C ASP A 183 12.10 10.90 0.75
N GLU A 184 13.12 10.55 -0.04
CA GLU A 184 13.00 9.58 -1.15
C GLU A 184 12.55 8.20 -0.62
N ARG A 185 13.14 7.75 0.48
CA ARG A 185 12.79 6.48 1.12
C ARG A 185 11.39 6.52 1.73
N HIS A 186 11.04 7.61 2.41
CA HIS A 186 9.72 7.80 2.99
C HIS A 186 8.64 7.78 1.91
N TRP A 187 8.89 8.42 0.76
CA TRP A 187 7.96 8.45 -0.36
C TRP A 187 7.66 7.05 -0.91
N ILE A 188 8.69 6.24 -1.16
CA ILE A 188 8.50 4.89 -1.71
C ILE A 188 7.87 3.94 -0.68
N LEU A 189 8.25 4.05 0.60
CA LEU A 189 7.63 3.27 1.67
C LEU A 189 6.15 3.62 1.85
N THR A 190 5.80 4.92 1.75
CA THR A 190 4.40 5.37 1.82
C THR A 190 3.60 4.87 0.63
N LEU A 191 4.19 4.92 -0.58
CA LEU A 191 3.57 4.34 -1.77
C LEU A 191 3.24 2.85 -1.57
N ILE A 192 4.19 2.06 -1.04
CA ILE A 192 3.98 0.63 -0.82
C ILE A 192 2.95 0.38 0.29
N ALA A 193 3.04 1.11 1.41
CA ALA A 193 2.11 0.96 2.53
C ALA A 193 0.65 1.17 2.12
N ASP A 194 0.42 2.18 1.26
CA ASP A 194 -0.91 2.55 0.78
C ASP A 194 -1.42 1.68 -0.38
N SER A 195 -0.52 0.99 -1.09
CA SER A 195 -0.87 0.20 -2.29
C SER A 195 -0.93 -1.31 -2.06
N LEU A 196 -0.53 -1.83 -0.90
CA LEU A 196 -0.74 -3.24 -0.55
C LEU A 196 -2.19 -3.48 -0.13
N ILE A 197 -3.08 -3.65 -1.12
CA ILE A 197 -4.52 -3.81 -0.89
C ILE A 197 -4.94 -5.27 -1.07
N GLU A 198 -4.41 -5.98 -2.06
CA GLU A 198 -4.73 -7.38 -2.34
C GLU A 198 -3.48 -8.29 -2.37
N PRO A 199 -3.64 -9.63 -2.29
CA PRO A 199 -2.51 -10.55 -2.29
C PRO A 199 -1.60 -10.45 -3.53
N ASN A 200 -2.13 -10.03 -4.68
CA ASN A 200 -1.33 -9.86 -5.87
C ASN A 200 -0.35 -8.67 -5.76
N ASP A 201 -0.71 -7.61 -5.03
CA ASP A 201 0.20 -6.47 -4.80
C ASP A 201 1.43 -6.91 -3.99
N TYR A 202 1.23 -7.82 -3.03
CA TYR A 202 2.32 -8.46 -2.29
C TYR A 202 3.24 -9.25 -3.22
N ASN A 203 2.69 -10.01 -4.17
CA ASN A 203 3.49 -10.78 -5.13
C ASN A 203 4.36 -9.86 -6.00
N ILE A 204 3.82 -8.72 -6.43
CA ILE A 204 4.56 -7.71 -7.19
C ILE A 204 5.70 -7.11 -6.36
N LEU A 205 5.44 -6.78 -5.09
CA LEU A 205 6.47 -6.33 -4.16
C LEU A 205 7.57 -7.39 -3.96
N GLN A 206 7.20 -8.67 -3.92
CA GLN A 206 8.14 -9.76 -3.69
C GLN A 206 9.01 -10.13 -4.88
N LYS A 207 8.63 -9.79 -6.13
CA LYS A 207 9.50 -9.99 -7.32
C LYS A 207 10.88 -9.34 -7.15
N ARG A 208 10.97 -8.30 -6.31
CA ARG A 208 12.20 -7.57 -5.99
C ARG A 208 12.66 -7.72 -4.54
N TYR A 209 12.18 -8.75 -3.84
CA TYR A 209 12.47 -9.01 -2.42
C TYR A 209 12.05 -7.87 -1.49
N GLY A 210 10.94 -7.19 -1.81
CA GLY A 210 10.54 -5.96 -1.12
C GLY A 210 10.36 -6.12 0.39
N ILE A 211 9.73 -7.21 0.86
CA ILE A 211 9.58 -7.46 2.31
C ILE A 211 10.93 -7.69 2.96
N LYS A 212 11.79 -8.53 2.38
CA LYS A 212 13.12 -8.81 2.95
C LYS A 212 13.94 -7.53 3.10
N LEU A 213 13.83 -6.61 2.14
CA LEU A 213 14.45 -5.30 2.21
C LEU A 213 13.82 -4.42 3.29
N CYS A 214 12.50 -4.42 3.44
CA CYS A 214 11.80 -3.72 4.51
C CYS A 214 12.24 -4.22 5.90
N LEU A 215 12.31 -5.54 6.10
CA LEU A 215 12.78 -6.15 7.35
C LEU A 215 14.23 -5.79 7.65
N SER A 216 15.10 -5.82 6.64
CA SER A 216 16.50 -5.40 6.75
C SER A 216 16.64 -3.92 7.13
N LEU A 217 15.89 -3.05 6.43
CA LEU A 217 15.87 -1.61 6.70
C LEU A 217 15.43 -1.34 8.14
N PHE A 218 14.36 -2.00 8.62
CA PHE A 218 13.82 -1.79 9.97
C PHE A 218 14.86 -2.00 11.07
N THR A 219 15.73 -3.01 10.93
CA THR A 219 16.81 -3.29 11.89
C THR A 219 18.10 -2.51 11.63
N SER A 220 18.17 -1.76 10.54
CA SER A 220 19.38 -1.02 10.16
C SER A 220 19.48 0.32 10.89
N ASN A 221 20.73 0.75 11.11
CA ASN A 221 21.04 2.08 11.65
C ASN A 221 20.63 3.23 10.69
N MET A 222 20.29 2.93 9.44
CA MET A 222 19.82 3.91 8.47
C MET A 222 18.34 4.26 8.66
N SER A 223 17.60 3.46 9.44
CA SER A 223 16.16 3.67 9.63
C SER A 223 15.87 4.77 10.66
N ASP A 224 15.05 5.71 10.25
CA ASP A 224 14.38 6.65 11.14
C ASP A 224 13.03 6.07 11.62
N MET A 225 12.43 6.71 12.62
CA MET A 225 11.17 6.26 13.23
C MET A 225 10.00 6.24 12.23
N GLU A 226 9.92 7.21 11.30
CA GLU A 226 8.86 7.24 10.31
C GLU A 226 9.04 6.12 9.26
N SER A 227 10.27 5.85 8.82
CA SER A 227 10.55 4.68 7.97
C SER A 227 10.15 3.37 8.64
N ARG A 228 10.46 3.19 9.93
CA ARG A 228 10.09 1.99 10.70
C ARG A 228 8.59 1.84 10.84
N LYS A 229 7.88 2.94 11.15
CA LYS A 229 6.42 2.98 11.18
C LYS A 229 5.79 2.60 9.84
N LEU A 230 6.32 3.07 8.72
CA LEU A 230 5.84 2.68 7.39
C LEU A 230 6.08 1.20 7.10
N VAL A 231 7.24 0.64 7.48
CA VAL A 231 7.48 -0.81 7.38
C VAL A 231 6.47 -1.60 8.21
N LEU A 232 6.16 -1.17 9.42
CA LEU A 232 5.12 -1.79 10.25
C LEU A 232 3.73 -1.70 9.59
N MET A 233 3.40 -0.58 8.96
CA MET A 233 2.16 -0.44 8.18
C MET A 233 2.12 -1.37 6.97
N ILE A 234 3.23 -1.53 6.24
CA ILE A 234 3.37 -2.49 5.13
C ILE A 234 3.10 -3.92 5.62
N LEU A 235 3.74 -4.33 6.73
CA LEU A 235 3.54 -5.65 7.33
C LEU A 235 2.10 -5.85 7.79
N ARG A 236 1.48 -4.83 8.41
CA ARG A 236 0.07 -4.89 8.80
C ARG A 236 -0.85 -5.08 7.59
N SER A 237 -0.63 -4.34 6.50
CA SER A 237 -1.42 -4.48 5.27
C SER A 237 -1.24 -5.86 4.65
N ALA A 238 -0.03 -6.40 4.65
CA ALA A 238 0.26 -7.75 4.16
C ALA A 238 -0.44 -8.83 5.00
N LEU A 239 -0.44 -8.70 6.33
CA LEU A 239 -1.10 -9.65 7.24
C LEU A 239 -2.63 -9.59 7.23
N ARG A 240 -3.27 -8.69 6.48
CA ARG A 240 -4.74 -8.73 6.29
C ARG A 240 -5.20 -9.96 5.51
N HIS A 241 -4.31 -10.56 4.72
CA HIS A 241 -4.62 -11.68 3.85
C HIS A 241 -3.96 -12.96 4.35
N GLU A 242 -4.76 -14.00 4.61
CA GLU A 242 -4.26 -15.31 5.09
C GLU A 242 -3.21 -15.93 4.17
N SER A 243 -3.40 -15.83 2.85
CA SER A 243 -2.45 -16.37 1.86
C SER A 243 -1.07 -15.71 1.95
N VAL A 244 -1.03 -14.40 2.22
CA VAL A 244 0.20 -13.64 2.38
C VAL A 244 0.84 -13.93 3.74
N ALA A 245 0.04 -14.06 4.80
CA ALA A 245 0.51 -14.48 6.12
C ALA A 245 1.22 -15.85 6.06
N LYS A 246 0.68 -16.81 5.29
CA LYS A 246 1.32 -18.12 5.03
C LYS A 246 2.72 -17.97 4.41
N ASP A 247 2.86 -17.11 3.40
CA ASP A 247 4.15 -16.88 2.74
C ASP A 247 5.15 -16.18 3.67
N LEU A 248 4.69 -15.17 4.42
CA LEU A 248 5.49 -14.47 5.42
C LEU A 248 6.00 -15.41 6.52
N PHE A 249 5.17 -16.36 6.95
CA PHE A 249 5.55 -17.33 7.97
C PHE A 249 6.56 -18.37 7.43
N LEU A 250 6.23 -19.01 6.31
CA LEU A 250 7.00 -20.15 5.80
C LEU A 250 8.26 -19.73 5.04
N ARG A 251 8.20 -18.67 4.24
CA ARG A 251 9.32 -18.26 3.37
C ARG A 251 10.13 -17.11 3.94
N GLN A 252 9.50 -16.17 4.62
CA GLN A 252 10.19 -15.01 5.19
C GLN A 252 10.57 -15.18 6.68
N ASN A 253 10.10 -16.25 7.33
CA ASN A 253 10.35 -16.54 8.74
C ASN A 253 10.04 -15.34 9.67
N LEU A 254 8.93 -14.65 9.38
CA LEU A 254 8.56 -13.40 10.03
C LEU A 254 8.41 -13.55 11.56
N GLN A 255 7.91 -14.69 12.03
CA GLN A 255 7.77 -15.03 13.45
C GLN A 255 9.10 -14.97 14.20
N SER A 256 10.16 -15.54 13.62
CA SER A 256 11.49 -15.52 14.22
C SER A 256 12.09 -14.12 14.16
N TRP A 257 11.89 -13.42 13.04
CA TRP A 257 12.35 -12.04 12.88
C TRP A 257 11.71 -11.11 13.91
N ILE A 258 10.40 -11.21 14.15
CA ILE A 258 9.71 -10.40 15.17
C ILE A 258 10.27 -10.71 16.56
N ALA A 259 10.38 -11.98 16.92
CA ALA A 259 10.87 -12.40 18.24
C ALA A 259 12.32 -11.99 18.52
N LEU A 260 13.16 -11.86 17.49
CA LEU A 260 14.54 -11.36 17.63
C LEU A 260 14.58 -9.83 17.66
N THR A 261 13.81 -9.17 16.80
CA THR A 261 13.76 -7.71 16.69
C THR A 261 13.25 -7.07 17.98
N ILE A 262 12.20 -7.64 18.59
CA ILE A 262 11.57 -7.06 19.79
C ILE A 262 12.51 -7.03 21.01
N GLN A 263 13.53 -7.90 21.05
CA GLN A 263 14.52 -7.97 22.13
C GLN A 263 15.56 -6.83 22.07
N GLN A 264 15.67 -6.14 20.94
CA GLN A 264 16.64 -5.06 20.79
C GLN A 264 16.17 -3.83 21.57
N GLN A 265 17.10 -3.24 22.35
CA GLN A 265 16.82 -2.09 23.21
C GLN A 265 16.68 -0.76 22.45
N SER A 266 17.08 -0.74 21.18
CA SER A 266 17.04 0.46 20.32
C SER A 266 15.63 0.85 19.87
N PHE A 267 14.66 -0.05 19.97
CA PHE A 267 13.30 0.21 19.51
C PHE A 267 12.43 0.82 20.60
N THR A 268 11.57 1.72 20.15
CA THR A 268 10.58 2.36 21.00
C THR A 268 9.56 1.34 21.50
N ARG A 269 8.97 1.64 22.65
CA ARG A 269 7.85 0.89 23.21
C ARG A 269 6.71 0.67 22.22
N TRP A 270 6.32 1.71 21.48
CA TRP A 270 5.25 1.62 20.49
C TRP A 270 5.56 0.60 19.38
N GLU A 271 6.80 0.60 18.88
CA GLU A 271 7.24 -0.37 17.87
C GLU A 271 7.18 -1.81 18.41
N LYS A 272 7.60 -2.03 19.66
CA LYS A 272 7.53 -3.36 20.31
C LYS A 272 6.09 -3.85 20.47
N ILE A 273 5.17 -2.97 20.90
CA ILE A 273 3.74 -3.31 21.01
C ILE A 273 3.15 -3.63 19.63
N PHE A 274 3.47 -2.83 18.60
CA PHE A 274 2.99 -3.05 17.25
C PHE A 274 3.52 -4.37 16.66
N LEU A 275 4.80 -4.68 16.86
CA LEU A 275 5.40 -5.95 16.47
C LEU A 275 4.70 -7.13 17.16
N SER A 276 4.35 -6.99 18.44
CA SER A 276 3.59 -8.00 19.17
C SER A 276 2.19 -8.21 18.59
N GLN A 277 1.50 -7.13 18.23
CA GLN A 277 0.22 -7.22 17.52
C GLN A 277 0.35 -7.98 16.19
N LEU A 278 1.39 -7.68 15.39
CA LEU A 278 1.66 -8.38 14.13
C LEU A 278 1.95 -9.86 14.38
N PHE A 279 2.70 -10.19 15.43
CA PHE A 279 2.99 -11.57 15.81
C PHE A 279 1.74 -12.36 16.16
N VAL A 280 0.86 -11.79 16.99
CA VAL A 280 -0.44 -12.40 17.35
C VAL A 280 -1.27 -12.65 16.10
N THR A 281 -1.41 -11.63 15.24
CA THR A 281 -2.20 -11.71 13.99
C THR A 281 -1.63 -12.78 13.05
N LEU A 282 -0.31 -12.85 12.91
CA LEU A 282 0.38 -13.87 12.12
C LEU A 282 0.05 -15.27 12.64
N ILE A 283 0.18 -15.51 13.95
CA ILE A 283 -0.09 -16.83 14.54
C ILE A 283 -1.56 -17.21 14.39
N GLU A 284 -2.50 -16.29 14.57
CA GLU A 284 -3.93 -16.56 14.39
C GLU A 284 -4.24 -17.04 12.97
N HIS A 285 -3.71 -16.36 11.94
CA HIS A 285 -3.86 -16.79 10.55
C HIS A 285 -3.21 -18.16 10.30
N ILE A 286 -2.00 -18.39 10.80
CA ILE A 286 -1.30 -19.66 10.61
C ILE A 286 -2.03 -20.80 11.30
N ARG A 287 -2.53 -20.60 12.52
CA ARG A 287 -3.37 -21.57 13.22
C ARG A 287 -4.59 -21.92 12.37
N ASN A 288 -5.33 -20.93 11.88
CA ASN A 288 -6.52 -21.17 11.07
C ASN A 288 -6.19 -21.97 9.80
N ILE A 289 -5.10 -21.64 9.12
CA ILE A 289 -4.63 -22.35 7.92
C ILE A 289 -4.26 -23.80 8.26
N PHE A 290 -3.51 -24.03 9.33
CA PHE A 290 -3.06 -25.38 9.72
C PHE A 290 -4.22 -26.26 10.20
N MET A 291 -5.24 -25.67 10.83
CA MET A 291 -6.47 -26.38 11.20
C MET A 291 -7.27 -26.82 9.96
N ASN A 292 -7.33 -25.98 8.93
CA ASN A 292 -8.14 -26.22 7.75
C ASN A 292 -7.41 -27.02 6.65
N ASP A 293 -6.07 -27.11 6.69
CA ASP A 293 -5.28 -27.82 5.68
C ASP A 293 -5.17 -29.32 6.04
N GLU A 294 -5.97 -30.15 5.38
CA GLU A 294 -5.99 -31.60 5.57
C GLU A 294 -4.65 -32.28 5.29
N LYS A 295 -3.77 -31.67 4.47
CA LYS A 295 -2.49 -32.26 4.07
C LYS A 295 -1.43 -32.21 5.15
N ILE A 296 -1.56 -31.29 6.12
CA ILE A 296 -0.56 -31.10 7.17
C ILE A 296 -0.74 -32.16 8.26
N SER A 297 0.33 -32.90 8.55
CA SER A 297 0.33 -33.96 9.57
C SER A 297 0.18 -33.39 10.98
N SER A 298 -0.46 -34.14 11.89
CA SER A 298 -0.61 -33.70 13.29
C SER A 298 0.73 -33.47 14.00
N SER A 299 1.79 -34.17 13.59
CA SER A 299 3.16 -33.96 14.07
C SER A 299 3.77 -32.62 13.64
N GLU A 300 3.53 -32.19 12.39
CA GLU A 300 3.99 -30.90 11.88
C GLU A 300 3.26 -29.75 12.59
N ILE A 301 1.95 -29.88 12.79
CA ILE A 301 1.14 -28.91 13.54
C ILE A 301 1.70 -28.74 14.95
N LEU A 302 2.00 -29.84 15.65
CA LEU A 302 2.55 -29.80 17.00
C LEU A 302 3.95 -29.17 17.05
N LEU A 303 4.79 -29.43 16.04
CA LEU A 303 6.12 -28.84 15.96
C LEU A 303 6.03 -27.31 15.79
N GLU A 304 5.23 -26.84 14.83
CA GLU A 304 5.05 -25.40 14.58
C GLU A 304 4.39 -24.71 15.77
N GLN A 305 3.42 -25.35 16.42
CA GLN A 305 2.82 -24.85 17.65
C GLN A 305 3.88 -24.65 18.75
N LYS A 306 4.76 -25.64 18.97
CA LYS A 306 5.84 -25.54 19.97
C LYS A 306 6.85 -24.43 19.63
N ILE A 307 7.18 -24.26 18.35
CA ILE A 307 8.05 -23.17 17.90
C ILE A 307 7.40 -21.82 18.17
N CYS A 308 6.13 -21.66 17.80
CA CYS A 308 5.36 -20.44 18.06
C CYS A 308 5.22 -20.15 19.57
N GLN A 309 5.03 -21.17 20.41
CA GLN A 309 5.02 -21.05 21.87
C GLN A 309 6.38 -20.59 22.42
N MET A 310 7.48 -21.17 21.95
CA MET A 310 8.82 -20.78 22.37
C MET A 310 9.15 -19.33 21.98
N LEU A 311 8.81 -18.92 20.76
CA LEU A 311 8.99 -17.54 20.29
C LEU A 311 8.02 -16.58 21.00
N GLY A 312 6.79 -17.02 21.25
CA GLY A 312 5.76 -16.24 21.92
C GLY A 312 6.12 -15.87 23.35
N ARG A 313 6.77 -16.78 24.10
CA ARG A 313 7.30 -16.47 25.44
C ARG A 313 8.32 -15.32 25.42
N LYS A 314 9.17 -15.27 24.40
CA LYS A 314 10.14 -14.16 24.25
C LYS A 314 9.44 -12.83 23.98
N VAL A 315 8.35 -12.84 23.20
CA VAL A 315 7.53 -11.66 22.95
C VAL A 315 6.81 -11.22 24.23
N GLU A 316 6.29 -12.19 24.99
CA GLU A 316 5.61 -11.97 26.26
C GLU A 316 6.54 -11.38 27.33
N GLU A 317 7.78 -11.87 27.47
CA GLU A 317 8.79 -11.33 28.38
C GLU A 317 9.05 -9.84 28.13
N VAL A 318 9.12 -9.43 26.86
CA VAL A 318 9.35 -8.02 26.51
C VAL A 318 8.10 -7.18 26.78
N LEU A 319 6.90 -7.70 26.46
CA LEU A 319 5.64 -7.03 26.79
C LEU A 319 5.43 -6.87 28.31
N ALA A 320 5.90 -7.83 29.11
CA ALA A 320 5.77 -7.80 30.56
C ALA A 320 6.59 -6.66 31.19
N GLN A 321 7.72 -6.29 30.58
CA GLN A 321 8.61 -5.21 31.04
C GLN A 321 8.08 -3.80 30.72
N GLU A 322 7.12 -3.67 29.80
CA GLU A 322 6.57 -2.37 29.38
C GLU A 322 5.26 -2.09 30.17
N ASP A 323 5.07 -0.87 30.67
CA ASP A 323 3.98 -0.50 31.62
C ASP A 323 2.85 0.30 30.93
N ASP A 324 1.88 -0.35 30.25
CA ASP A 324 0.85 0.30 29.39
C ASP A 324 -0.57 -0.23 29.64
N ASP A 325 -1.59 0.57 29.32
CA ASP A 325 -3.00 0.12 29.24
C ASP A 325 -3.22 -0.80 28.02
N GLY A 326 -2.46 -0.61 26.93
CA GLY A 326 -2.46 -1.50 25.76
C GLY A 326 -1.90 -2.90 26.04
N LYS A 327 -1.13 -3.06 27.13
CA LYS A 327 -0.55 -4.31 27.61
C LYS A 327 -1.63 -5.35 27.91
N ALA A 328 -2.70 -4.95 28.61
CA ALA A 328 -3.71 -5.88 29.08
C ALA A 328 -4.40 -6.60 27.91
N THR A 329 -4.73 -5.86 26.84
CA THR A 329 -5.45 -6.43 25.69
C THR A 329 -4.57 -7.40 24.89
N TRP A 330 -3.33 -7.01 24.59
CA TRP A 330 -2.45 -7.83 23.75
C TRP A 330 -1.74 -8.94 24.53
N SER A 331 -1.45 -8.76 25.81
CA SER A 331 -0.97 -9.82 26.70
C SER A 331 -2.02 -10.91 26.87
N GLN A 332 -3.30 -10.55 27.08
CA GLN A 332 -4.39 -11.52 27.13
C GLN A 332 -4.59 -12.25 25.81
N ARG A 333 -4.55 -11.53 24.67
CA ARG A 333 -4.67 -12.17 23.34
C ARG A 333 -3.49 -13.07 23.03
N LEU A 334 -2.27 -12.65 23.34
CA LEU A 334 -1.07 -13.46 23.15
C LEU A 334 -1.16 -14.73 24.01
N ASP A 335 -1.45 -14.61 25.31
CA ASP A 335 -1.60 -15.75 26.20
C ASP A 335 -2.69 -16.72 25.71
N ARG A 336 -3.84 -16.19 25.27
CA ARG A 336 -4.90 -16.99 24.65
C ARG A 336 -4.41 -17.73 23.41
N VAL A 337 -3.71 -17.05 22.50
CA VAL A 337 -3.23 -17.65 21.26
C VAL A 337 -2.16 -18.72 21.51
N LEU A 338 -1.27 -18.51 22.47
CA LEU A 338 -0.22 -19.46 22.82
C LEU A 338 -0.74 -20.69 23.56
N ASN A 339 -1.77 -20.53 24.41
CA ASN A 339 -2.35 -21.62 25.20
C ASN A 339 -3.48 -22.37 24.49
N THR A 340 -4.02 -21.84 23.40
CA THR A 340 -5.02 -22.58 22.60
C THR A 340 -4.33 -23.72 21.85
N GLU A 341 -4.74 -24.96 22.10
CA GLU A 341 -4.20 -26.12 21.38
C GLU A 341 -4.59 -26.10 19.90
N TRP A 342 -3.62 -26.43 19.05
CA TRP A 342 -3.82 -26.54 17.61
C TRP A 342 -4.39 -27.93 17.30
N LYS A 343 -5.65 -28.17 17.68
CA LYS A 343 -6.36 -29.44 17.42
C LYS A 343 -7.33 -29.28 16.26
N LYS A 344 -7.14 -30.07 15.21
CA LYS A 344 -8.16 -30.27 14.17
C LYS A 344 -9.43 -30.77 14.87
N VAL A 345 -10.56 -30.13 14.62
CA VAL A 345 -11.84 -30.67 15.09
C VAL A 345 -12.01 -31.99 14.33
N ASN A 346 -11.89 -33.11 15.04
CA ASN A 346 -12.28 -34.39 14.47
C ASN A 346 -13.74 -34.24 14.03
N SER A 347 -14.00 -34.32 12.72
CA SER A 347 -15.29 -34.73 12.22
C SER A 347 -15.47 -36.21 12.58
N GLU A 348 -15.72 -36.47 13.86
CA GLU A 348 -16.23 -37.73 14.39
C GLU A 348 -17.61 -37.40 14.97
N VAL A 349 -18.64 -37.45 14.12
CA VAL A 349 -19.77 -38.41 14.19
C VAL A 349 -20.40 -38.51 12.80
#